data_AF-A0A1V6FVX2-F1
#
_entry.id   AF-A0A1V6FVX2-F1
#
_cell.length_a   1.000
_cell.length_b   1.000
_cell.length_c   1.000
_cell.angle_alpha   90.00
_cell.angle_beta   90.00
_cell.angle_gamma   90.00
#
_symmetry.space_group_name_H-M   'P 1'
#
loop_
_entity.id
_entity.type
_entity.pdbx_description
1 polymer ?
#
loop_
_entity_poly.entity_id
_entity_poly.type
_entity_poly.pdbx_seq_one_letter_code
_entity_poly.pdbx_strand_id
1 'polypeptide(L)'
;MSMNVPKNSLIKVVQDKNNYLVHIHFQDKERAKKIVGRQWDGERKAWVYPKDLLTYNSLVEEFQKDADIFDIHPPEVDKKPVSKHIDANNLDNLSVNDDEGSQEKIGDQLNLIPEIFESIQELTSTQNLLMEQFCAQNTEINKALKNIASSSTQAVKETVKIEKIETLPETLNLNILKERKLFEKVLIDIAYEASRKNESFHKWVELHPPMREPSDFVNATHEKIKQQLEQIVNETDPKEKFYNLIKRAQDNNLIYIEPNDPIKVYSILHTLNDIRNRFAHPQGKFHPFEKLTRSIIYLMSLSLIWSRIMIEDSGHE
;
A
#
# COMPACT_ATOMS: atom_id res chain seq x y z
N MET A 1 -39.54 -21.58 10.85
CA MET A 1 -38.98 -21.55 9.48
C MET A 1 -37.61 -20.90 9.58
N SER A 2 -36.56 -21.71 9.73
CA SER A 2 -35.18 -21.22 9.71
C SER A 2 -34.81 -20.88 8.28
N MET A 3 -34.51 -19.60 8.02
CA MET A 3 -33.90 -19.21 6.76
C MET A 3 -32.46 -19.70 6.77
N ASN A 4 -32.18 -20.71 5.94
CA ASN A 4 -30.83 -21.06 5.54
C ASN A 4 -30.26 -19.88 4.76
N VAL A 5 -29.40 -19.09 5.40
CA VAL A 5 -28.52 -18.16 4.70
C VAL A 5 -27.59 -19.01 3.83
N PRO A 6 -27.45 -18.74 2.52
CA PRO A 6 -26.55 -19.51 1.67
C PRO A 6 -25.12 -19.33 2.19
N LYS A 7 -24.51 -20.45 2.58
CA LYS A 7 -23.14 -20.57 3.06
C LYS A 7 -22.19 -20.27 1.90
N ASN A 8 -21.92 -18.99 1.64
CA ASN A 8 -21.07 -18.55 0.54
C ASN A 8 -19.65 -18.15 0.99
N SER A 9 -19.27 -18.41 2.24
CA SER A 9 -17.92 -18.17 2.74
C SER A 9 -17.12 -19.47 2.80
N LEU A 10 -16.36 -19.73 1.73
CA LEU A 10 -15.34 -20.79 1.72
C LEU A 10 -14.19 -20.37 2.63
N ILE A 11 -14.03 -21.03 3.78
CA ILE A 11 -12.88 -20.82 4.66
C ILE A 11 -11.79 -21.82 4.25
N LYS A 12 -10.61 -21.31 3.93
CA LYS A 12 -9.45 -22.13 3.57
C LYS A 12 -8.27 -21.77 4.45
N VAL A 13 -7.74 -22.76 5.16
CA VAL A 13 -6.52 -22.66 5.96
C VAL A 13 -5.48 -23.54 5.31
N VAL A 14 -4.43 -22.93 4.77
CA VAL A 14 -3.34 -23.61 4.06
C VAL A 14 -1.99 -23.10 4.58
N GLN A 15 -0.89 -23.71 4.16
CA GLN A 15 0.45 -23.26 4.53
C GLN A 15 1.36 -23.14 3.30
N ASP A 16 2.25 -22.15 3.31
CA ASP A 16 3.38 -22.09 2.38
C ASP A 16 4.64 -22.65 3.07
N LYS A 17 5.84 -22.33 2.57
CA LYS A 17 7.09 -22.76 3.21
C LYS A 17 7.27 -22.16 4.61
N ASN A 18 6.91 -20.90 4.80
CA ASN A 18 7.29 -20.06 5.93
C ASN A 18 6.11 -19.69 6.86
N ASN A 19 4.88 -19.67 6.34
CA ASN A 19 3.71 -19.12 7.02
C ASN A 19 2.47 -20.01 6.90
N TYR A 20 1.52 -19.80 7.82
CA TYR A 20 0.14 -20.23 7.68
C TYR A 20 -0.68 -19.13 7.01
N LEU A 21 -1.63 -19.52 6.15
CA LEU A 21 -2.47 -18.63 5.36
C LEU A 21 -3.94 -18.95 5.61
N VAL A 22 -4.71 -17.94 6.01
CA VAL A 22 -6.15 -18.04 6.19
C VAL A 22 -6.84 -17.18 5.14
N HIS A 23 -7.47 -17.85 4.17
CA HIS A 23 -8.40 -17.23 3.24
C HIS A 23 -9.80 -17.33 3.83
N ILE A 24 -10.41 -16.18 4.08
CA ILE A 24 -11.71 -16.08 4.71
C ILE A 24 -12.49 -14.95 4.07
N HIS A 25 -13.81 -15.13 3.98
CA HIS A 25 -14.69 -14.10 3.45
C HIS A 25 -14.67 -12.85 4.36
N PHE A 26 -14.88 -11.68 3.76
CA PHE A 26 -14.86 -10.39 4.46
C PHE A 26 -15.77 -10.35 5.69
N GLN A 27 -16.95 -10.97 5.62
CA GLN A 27 -17.93 -11.00 6.73
C GLN A 27 -17.40 -11.75 7.96
N ASP A 28 -16.51 -12.72 7.76
CA ASP A 28 -15.98 -13.58 8.81
C ASP A 28 -14.57 -13.15 9.27
N LYS A 29 -14.05 -12.03 8.76
CA LYS A 29 -12.68 -11.55 9.03
C LYS A 29 -12.35 -11.34 10.51
N GLU A 30 -13.35 -11.04 11.34
CA GLU A 30 -13.16 -10.85 12.78
C GLU A 30 -12.63 -12.11 13.46
N ARG A 31 -12.88 -13.30 12.89
CA ARG A 31 -12.34 -14.57 13.39
C ARG A 31 -10.82 -14.64 13.25
N ALA A 32 -10.32 -14.27 12.07
CA ALA A 32 -8.88 -14.18 11.81
C ALA A 32 -8.22 -13.15 12.74
N LYS A 33 -8.89 -12.02 12.98
CA LYS A 33 -8.35 -10.96 13.82
C LYS A 33 -8.10 -11.33 15.29
N LYS A 34 -8.82 -12.33 15.82
CA LYS A 34 -8.65 -12.81 17.21
C LYS A 34 -7.29 -13.48 17.44
N ILE A 35 -6.67 -14.02 16.39
CA ILE A 35 -5.41 -14.75 16.49
C ILE A 35 -4.24 -13.75 16.49
N VAL A 36 -3.31 -13.93 17.42
CA VAL A 36 -2.12 -13.08 17.59
C VAL A 36 -1.10 -13.35 16.48
N GLY A 37 -0.34 -12.33 16.09
CA GLY A 37 0.68 -12.44 15.05
C GLY A 37 0.14 -12.38 13.62
N ARG A 38 -1.12 -11.98 13.45
CA ARG A 38 -1.76 -11.81 12.14
C ARG A 38 -1.11 -10.69 11.34
N GLN A 39 -1.00 -10.90 10.04
CA GLN A 39 -0.64 -9.87 9.07
C GLN A 39 -1.58 -9.99 7.88
N TRP A 40 -2.02 -8.87 7.32
CA TRP A 40 -2.80 -8.88 6.09
C TRP A 40 -1.87 -8.94 4.88
N ASP A 41 -2.07 -9.93 4.01
CA ASP A 41 -1.46 -9.99 2.69
C ASP A 41 -2.53 -9.80 1.62
N GLY A 42 -2.58 -8.60 1.06
CA GLY A 42 -3.56 -8.27 0.04
C GLY A 42 -3.23 -8.84 -1.36
N GLU A 43 -1.99 -9.25 -1.66
CA GLU A 43 -1.69 -9.92 -2.92
C GLU A 43 -2.27 -11.34 -2.93
N ARG A 44 -2.12 -12.05 -1.82
CA ARG A 44 -2.72 -13.38 -1.62
C ARG A 44 -4.18 -13.32 -1.14
N LYS A 45 -4.67 -12.12 -0.79
CA LYS A 45 -5.98 -11.88 -0.17
C LYS A 45 -6.20 -12.82 1.03
N ALA A 46 -5.22 -12.86 1.93
CA ALA A 46 -5.18 -13.80 3.03
C ALA A 46 -4.58 -13.18 4.29
N TRP A 47 -4.99 -13.69 5.45
CA TRP A 47 -4.29 -13.42 6.70
C TRP A 47 -3.11 -14.38 6.84
N VAL A 48 -1.93 -13.82 7.03
CA VAL A 48 -0.67 -14.53 7.19
C VAL A 48 -0.34 -14.62 8.68
N TYR A 49 0.12 -15.79 9.10
CA TYR A 49 0.58 -16.02 10.45
C TYR A 49 1.92 -16.75 10.47
N PRO A 50 2.76 -16.50 11.49
CA PRO A 50 4.01 -17.23 11.66
C PRO A 50 3.78 -18.72 11.87
N LYS A 51 4.73 -19.54 11.42
CA LYS A 51 4.75 -20.99 11.68
C LYS A 51 5.32 -21.30 13.06
N ASP A 52 4.52 -21.06 14.09
CA ASP A 52 4.81 -21.51 15.44
C ASP A 52 3.67 -22.35 16.02
N LEU A 53 3.98 -23.05 17.12
CA LEU A 53 3.07 -24.01 17.72
C LEU A 53 1.83 -23.33 18.35
N LEU A 54 1.98 -22.12 18.87
CA LEU A 54 0.87 -21.37 19.47
C LEU A 54 -0.12 -20.98 18.39
N THR A 55 0.37 -20.40 17.29
CA THR A 55 -0.45 -20.06 16.13
C THR A 55 -1.13 -21.29 15.53
N TYR A 56 -0.41 -22.41 15.35
CA TYR A 56 -1.00 -23.65 14.86
C TYR A 56 -2.20 -24.09 15.73
N ASN A 57 -2.02 -24.12 17.05
CA ASN A 57 -3.09 -24.51 17.97
C ASN A 57 -4.29 -23.56 17.91
N SER A 58 -4.04 -22.24 17.86
CA SER A 58 -5.11 -21.25 17.71
C SER A 58 -5.88 -21.38 16.40
N LEU A 59 -5.19 -21.67 15.28
CA LEU A 59 -5.83 -21.92 13.98
C LEU A 59 -6.67 -23.19 13.98
N VAL A 60 -6.17 -24.26 14.61
CA VAL A 60 -6.91 -25.51 14.80
C VAL A 60 -8.17 -25.27 15.63
N GLU A 61 -8.07 -24.56 16.75
CA GLU A 61 -9.21 -24.27 17.61
C GLU A 61 -10.28 -23.43 16.91
N GLU A 62 -9.87 -22.38 16.18
CA GLU A 62 -10.79 -21.42 15.57
C GLU A 62 -11.43 -21.93 14.28
N PHE A 63 -10.70 -22.65 13.40
CA PHE A 63 -11.16 -22.93 12.03
C PHE A 63 -11.32 -24.41 11.67
N GLN A 64 -10.73 -25.36 12.41
CA GLN A 64 -10.74 -26.77 11.98
C GLN A 64 -12.15 -27.37 11.84
N LYS A 65 -13.12 -26.90 12.63
CA LYS A 65 -14.46 -27.47 12.69
C LYS A 65 -15.32 -27.12 11.48
N ASP A 66 -15.07 -25.97 10.85
CA ASP A 66 -15.96 -25.40 9.84
C ASP A 66 -15.24 -24.89 8.59
N ALA A 67 -13.91 -25.00 8.53
CA ALA A 67 -13.15 -24.77 7.31
C ALA A 67 -13.46 -25.81 6.24
N ASP A 68 -13.67 -25.35 5.01
CA ASP A 68 -13.89 -26.22 3.85
C ASP A 68 -12.57 -26.88 3.41
N ILE A 69 -11.44 -26.17 3.61
CA ILE A 69 -10.10 -26.70 3.42
C ILE A 69 -9.27 -26.37 4.66
N PHE A 70 -8.71 -27.39 5.29
CA PHE A 70 -7.79 -27.25 6.41
C PHE A 70 -6.57 -28.14 6.16
N ASP A 71 -5.56 -27.58 5.49
CA ASP A 71 -4.33 -28.26 5.08
C ASP A 71 -3.11 -27.55 5.66
N ILE A 72 -2.95 -27.68 6.97
CA ILE A 72 -1.79 -27.19 7.71
C ILE A 72 -1.26 -28.28 8.63
N HIS A 73 0.05 -28.25 8.88
CA HIS A 73 0.73 -29.21 9.74
C HIS A 73 1.42 -28.47 10.89
N PRO A 74 1.63 -29.13 12.05
CA PRO A 74 2.44 -28.57 13.13
C PRO A 74 3.82 -28.16 12.61
N PRO A 75 4.43 -27.09 13.13
CA PRO A 75 5.77 -26.69 12.70
C PRO A 75 6.75 -27.82 13.03
N GLU A 76 7.68 -28.07 12.11
CA GLU A 76 8.77 -29.01 12.36
C GLU A 76 9.63 -28.45 13.50
N VAL A 77 9.53 -29.05 14.67
CA VAL A 77 10.36 -28.67 15.81
C VAL A 77 11.78 -29.11 15.49
N ASP A 78 12.61 -28.18 15.01
CA ASP A 78 14.05 -28.34 15.06
C ASP A 78 14.42 -28.60 16.51
N LYS A 79 14.78 -29.84 16.82
CA LYS A 79 15.31 -30.26 18.13
C LYS A 79 16.67 -29.57 18.36
N LYS A 80 16.68 -28.27 18.64
CA LYS A 80 17.80 -27.64 19.32
C LYS A 80 17.56 -27.76 20.82
N PRO A 81 18.45 -28.44 21.56
CA PRO A 81 18.26 -28.63 22.99
C PRO A 81 18.36 -27.28 23.70
N VAL A 82 17.28 -26.90 24.38
CA VAL A 82 17.30 -25.90 25.43
C VAL A 82 18.20 -26.43 26.55
N SER A 83 19.34 -25.78 26.79
CA SER A 83 19.91 -25.66 28.12
C SER A 83 20.87 -24.48 28.18
N LYS A 84 20.56 -23.48 29.00
CA LYS A 84 21.24 -23.32 30.29
C LYS A 84 20.51 -22.29 31.15
N HIS A 85 20.17 -22.74 32.34
CA HIS A 85 19.88 -21.97 33.55
C HIS A 85 20.78 -20.74 33.68
N ILE A 86 20.19 -19.60 34.06
CA ILE A 86 20.83 -18.70 35.01
C ILE A 86 19.80 -18.35 36.07
N ASP A 87 20.22 -18.59 37.31
CA ASP A 87 19.46 -18.51 38.55
C ASP A 87 19.08 -17.08 38.94
N ALA A 88 18.01 -17.03 39.73
CA ALA A 88 17.60 -15.90 40.53
C ALA A 88 18.68 -15.52 41.55
N ASN A 89 19.13 -14.27 41.50
CA ASN A 89 19.52 -13.48 42.67
C ASN A 89 19.84 -12.05 42.22
N ASN A 90 18.92 -11.11 42.50
CA ASN A 90 19.22 -9.82 43.12
C ASN A 90 17.95 -8.95 43.10
N LEU A 91 17.20 -9.02 44.21
CA LEU A 91 16.34 -7.94 44.66
C LEU A 91 17.13 -7.17 45.72
N ASP A 92 17.39 -5.89 45.46
CA ASP A 92 17.25 -4.75 46.38
C ASP A 92 18.19 -3.61 46.00
N ASN A 93 17.61 -2.51 45.54
CA ASN A 93 17.70 -1.25 46.27
C ASN A 93 16.78 -0.21 45.63
N LEU A 94 15.70 0.11 46.34
CA LEU A 94 15.00 1.38 46.26
C LEU A 94 15.89 2.45 46.89
N SER A 95 16.25 3.49 46.14
CA SER A 95 16.40 4.82 46.74
C SER A 95 15.93 5.88 45.75
N VAL A 96 14.91 6.61 46.20
CA VAL A 96 14.47 7.90 45.68
C VAL A 96 15.61 8.90 45.84
N ASN A 97 15.84 9.74 44.84
CA ASN A 97 16.26 11.13 45.01
C ASN A 97 15.91 11.93 43.75
N ASP A 98 15.55 13.19 44.02
CA ASP A 98 14.78 14.10 43.19
C ASP A 98 15.48 14.63 41.93
N ASP A 99 14.59 14.98 40.99
CA ASP A 99 14.58 16.07 40.01
C ASP A 99 15.78 17.06 39.99
N GLU A 100 16.55 17.04 38.89
CA GLU A 100 17.05 18.23 38.15
C GLU A 100 17.97 17.75 37.00
N GLY A 101 17.52 17.81 35.74
CA GLY A 101 18.36 17.42 34.60
C GLY A 101 17.70 17.42 33.21
N SER A 102 16.77 18.33 32.95
CA SER A 102 15.96 18.36 31.71
C SER A 102 16.48 19.30 30.62
N GLN A 103 17.69 19.86 30.74
CA GLN A 103 18.23 20.84 29.77
C GLN A 103 19.38 20.33 28.90
N GLU A 104 20.12 19.26 29.26
CA GLU A 104 21.22 18.75 28.41
C GLU A 104 20.76 17.93 27.20
N LYS A 105 19.61 17.24 27.27
CA LYS A 105 19.12 16.38 26.17
C LYS A 105 18.56 17.15 24.95
N ILE A 106 18.26 18.45 25.11
CA ILE A 106 17.70 19.27 24.03
C ILE A 106 18.82 19.79 23.12
N GLY A 107 20.01 20.04 23.66
CA GLY A 107 21.18 20.51 22.89
C GLY A 107 21.69 19.48 21.89
N ASP A 108 21.73 18.21 22.29
CA ASP A 108 22.20 17.11 21.43
C ASP A 108 21.24 16.79 20.28
N GLN A 109 19.92 16.99 20.47
CA GLN A 109 18.93 16.79 19.40
C GLN A 109 18.90 17.93 18.38
N LEU A 110 19.29 19.15 18.76
CA LEU A 110 19.35 20.30 17.86
C LEU A 110 20.55 20.24 16.90
N ASN A 111 21.65 19.58 17.31
CA ASN A 111 22.83 19.39 16.46
C ASN A 111 22.63 18.34 15.35
N LEU A 112 21.58 17.51 15.43
CA LEU A 112 21.19 16.55 14.37
C LEU A 112 20.34 17.17 13.26
N ILE A 113 19.75 18.35 13.48
CA ILE A 113 18.87 19.00 12.50
C ILE A 113 19.63 19.42 11.22
N PRO A 114 20.86 19.99 11.28
CA PRO A 114 21.61 20.33 10.09
C PRO A 114 21.98 19.12 9.23
N GLU A 115 22.44 18.01 9.84
CA GLU A 115 22.81 16.78 9.13
C GLU A 115 21.61 16.11 8.45
N ILE A 116 20.43 16.14 9.09
CA ILE A 116 19.19 15.65 8.49
C ILE A 116 18.76 16.55 7.32
N PHE A 117 18.92 17.87 7.45
CA PHE A 117 18.58 18.81 6.37
C PHE A 117 19.49 18.63 5.15
N GLU A 118 20.78 18.41 5.38
CA GLU A 118 21.78 18.15 4.35
C GLU A 118 21.49 16.81 3.64
N SER A 119 21.14 15.77 4.40
CA SER A 119 20.70 14.48 3.86
C SER A 119 19.41 14.58 3.03
N ILE A 120 18.43 15.40 3.46
CA ILE A 120 17.19 15.64 2.70
C ILE A 120 17.49 16.43 1.42
N GLN A 121 18.40 17.40 1.47
CA GLN A 121 18.80 18.20 0.31
C GLN A 121 19.56 17.35 -0.72
N GLU A 122 20.42 16.44 -0.26
CA GLU A 122 21.14 15.49 -1.11
C GLU A 122 20.18 14.45 -1.73
N LEU A 123 19.21 13.96 -0.96
CA LEU A 123 18.15 13.07 -1.46
C LEU A 123 17.26 13.77 -2.50
N THR A 124 16.93 15.05 -2.28
CA THR A 124 16.15 15.86 -3.22
C THR A 124 16.93 16.11 -4.52
N SER A 125 18.23 16.35 -4.41
CA SER A 125 19.12 16.52 -5.58
C SER A 125 19.26 15.23 -6.37
N THR A 126 19.34 14.09 -5.69
CA THR A 126 19.37 12.76 -6.30
C THR A 126 18.05 12.43 -7.02
N GLN A 127 16.90 12.81 -6.43
CA GLN A 127 15.60 12.67 -7.08
C GLN A 127 15.48 13.53 -8.34
N ASN A 128 15.97 14.77 -8.31
CA ASN A 128 15.96 15.64 -9.49
C ASN A 128 16.83 15.07 -10.62
N LEU A 129 18.02 14.54 -10.29
CA LEU A 129 18.90 13.90 -11.27
C LEU A 129 18.26 12.65 -11.90
N LEU A 130 17.61 11.81 -11.08
CA LEU A 130 16.86 10.65 -11.57
C LEU A 130 15.69 11.06 -12.47
N MET A 131 15.01 12.16 -12.15
CA MET A 131 13.93 12.70 -12.98
C MET A 131 14.44 13.21 -14.33
N GLU A 132 15.58 13.91 -14.35
CA GLU A 132 16.23 14.35 -15.59
C GLU A 132 16.67 13.17 -16.45
N GLN A 133 17.26 12.14 -15.84
CA GLN A 133 17.66 10.91 -16.51
C GLN A 133 16.44 10.16 -17.09
N PHE A 134 15.34 10.09 -16.36
CA PHE A 134 14.09 9.50 -16.82
C PHE A 134 13.49 10.27 -18.01
N CYS A 135 13.50 11.59 -17.97
CA CYS A 135 13.06 12.44 -19.09
C CYS A 135 13.93 12.25 -20.34
N ALA A 136 15.26 12.14 -20.18
CA ALA A 136 16.19 11.87 -21.27
C ALA A 136 15.96 10.48 -21.89
N GLN A 137 15.79 9.45 -21.06
CA GLN A 137 15.48 8.09 -21.55
C GLN A 137 14.13 8.03 -22.27
N ASN A 138 13.10 8.70 -21.76
CA ASN A 138 11.80 8.76 -22.44
C ASN A 138 11.86 9.48 -23.78
N THR A 139 12.69 10.52 -23.91
CA THR A 139 12.88 11.20 -25.21
C THR A 139 13.62 10.30 -26.21
N GLU A 140 14.60 9.52 -25.77
CA GLU A 140 15.28 8.53 -26.62
C GLU A 140 14.36 7.38 -27.04
N ILE A 141 13.56 6.84 -26.11
CA ILE A 141 12.57 5.80 -26.39
C ILE A 141 11.53 6.30 -27.40
N ASN A 142 11.00 7.51 -27.21
CA ASN A 142 10.05 8.11 -28.16
C ASN A 142 10.68 8.32 -29.54
N LYS A 143 11.95 8.70 -29.61
CA LYS A 143 12.70 8.83 -30.87
C LYS A 143 12.90 7.47 -31.55
N ALA A 144 13.23 6.42 -30.79
CA ALA A 144 13.35 5.06 -31.29
C ALA A 144 12.00 4.53 -31.81
N LEU A 145 10.91 4.76 -31.08
CA LEU A 145 9.56 4.40 -31.50
C LEU A 145 9.13 5.14 -32.76
N LYS A 146 9.45 6.43 -32.90
CA LYS A 146 9.20 7.22 -34.12
C LYS A 146 9.97 6.68 -35.32
N ASN A 147 11.22 6.24 -35.11
CA ASN A 147 12.03 5.59 -36.15
C ASN A 147 11.48 4.22 -36.54
N ILE A 148 10.99 3.42 -35.59
CA ILE A 148 10.33 2.13 -35.86
C ILE A 148 9.02 2.33 -36.62
N ALA A 149 8.20 3.30 -36.22
CA ALA A 149 6.94 3.64 -36.90
C ALA A 149 7.17 4.15 -38.33
N SER A 150 8.22 4.94 -38.54
CA SER A 150 8.65 5.43 -39.86
C SER A 150 9.24 4.31 -40.75
N SER A 151 9.84 3.29 -40.13
CA SER A 151 10.36 2.10 -40.83
C SER A 151 9.25 1.08 -41.15
N SER A 152 8.20 1.02 -40.33
CA SER A 152 7.05 0.12 -40.49
C SER A 152 6.01 0.61 -41.51
N THR A 153 6.09 1.87 -41.96
CA THR A 153 5.14 2.43 -42.94
C THR A 153 5.36 1.91 -44.37
N GLN A 154 6.41 1.12 -44.61
CA GLN A 154 6.73 0.60 -45.94
C GLN A 154 6.32 -0.87 -46.17
N ALA A 155 5.80 -1.58 -45.16
CA ALA A 155 5.57 -3.03 -45.25
C ALA A 155 4.15 -3.55 -44.98
N VAL A 156 3.17 -2.75 -44.54
CA VAL A 156 1.82 -3.29 -44.28
C VAL A 156 0.72 -2.34 -44.78
N LYS A 157 0.40 -2.45 -46.07
CA LYS A 157 -0.93 -2.11 -46.58
C LYS A 157 -1.68 -3.42 -46.80
N GLU A 158 -2.28 -3.96 -45.75
CA GLU A 158 -3.42 -4.88 -45.91
C GLU A 158 -4.26 -4.95 -44.62
N THR A 159 -5.48 -4.41 -44.75
CA THR A 159 -6.70 -4.73 -44.01
C THR A 159 -6.61 -5.07 -42.52
N VAL A 160 -6.54 -4.02 -41.70
CA VAL A 160 -7.25 -3.99 -40.41
C VAL A 160 -7.91 -2.62 -40.35
N LYS A 161 -9.21 -2.56 -40.00
CA LYS A 161 -9.82 -1.32 -39.50
C LYS A 161 -9.13 -1.03 -38.18
N ILE A 162 -7.96 -0.38 -38.26
CA ILE A 162 -7.25 0.13 -37.10
C ILE A 162 -8.15 1.26 -36.60
N GLU A 163 -8.87 1.02 -35.49
CA GLU A 163 -9.43 2.11 -34.71
C GLU A 163 -8.32 3.13 -34.55
N LYS A 164 -8.59 4.36 -34.99
CA LYS A 164 -7.59 5.42 -35.07
C LYS A 164 -6.97 5.55 -33.67
N ILE A 165 -5.75 5.05 -33.49
CA ILE A 165 -5.03 5.14 -32.23
C ILE A 165 -4.95 6.64 -31.94
N GLU A 166 -5.66 7.12 -30.91
CA GLU A 166 -5.57 8.51 -30.49
C GLU A 166 -4.17 8.71 -29.92
N THR A 167 -3.26 9.19 -30.76
CA THR A 167 -1.90 9.52 -30.37
C THR A 167 -1.92 10.81 -29.58
N LEU A 168 -1.15 10.87 -28.48
CA LEU A 168 -0.90 12.14 -27.81
C LEU A 168 -0.28 13.15 -28.80
N PRO A 169 -0.71 14.42 -28.76
CA PRO A 169 -0.11 15.46 -29.60
C PRO A 169 1.36 15.65 -29.23
N GLU A 170 2.18 16.09 -30.20
CA GLU A 170 3.61 16.36 -29.96
C GLU A 170 3.85 17.43 -28.89
N THR A 171 2.88 18.35 -28.70
CA THR A 171 2.84 19.32 -27.60
C THR A 171 1.54 19.15 -26.82
N LEU A 172 1.64 18.63 -25.59
CA LEU A 172 0.50 18.41 -24.72
C LEU A 172 0.05 19.73 -24.06
N ASN A 173 -1.20 20.11 -24.26
CA ASN A 173 -1.83 21.25 -23.61
C ASN A 173 -2.97 20.80 -22.68
N LEU A 174 -2.67 20.74 -21.38
CA LEU A 174 -3.61 20.32 -20.35
C LEU A 174 -4.81 21.27 -20.15
N ASN A 175 -4.79 22.47 -20.76
CA ASN A 175 -5.95 23.35 -20.78
C ASN A 175 -7.01 22.90 -21.81
N ILE A 176 -6.63 22.09 -22.79
CA ILE A 176 -7.55 21.52 -23.78
C ILE A 176 -8.17 20.26 -23.19
N LEU A 177 -9.50 20.28 -23.01
CA LEU A 177 -10.24 19.18 -22.37
C LEU A 177 -9.99 17.83 -23.03
N LYS A 178 -9.93 17.79 -24.37
CA LYS A 178 -9.68 16.54 -25.12
C LYS A 178 -8.30 15.96 -24.81
N GLU A 179 -7.27 16.80 -24.86
CA GLU A 179 -5.89 16.38 -24.59
C GLU A 179 -5.68 15.99 -23.12
N ARG A 180 -6.31 16.72 -22.20
CA ARG A 180 -6.34 16.38 -20.77
C ARG A 180 -6.99 15.01 -20.52
N LYS A 181 -8.11 14.70 -21.17
CA LYS A 181 -8.76 13.39 -21.08
C LYS A 181 -7.88 12.26 -21.64
N LEU A 182 -7.23 12.50 -22.78
CA LEU A 182 -6.33 11.53 -23.37
C LEU A 182 -5.11 11.27 -22.47
N PHE A 183 -4.53 12.33 -21.90
CA PHE A 183 -3.43 12.20 -20.95
C PHE A 183 -3.86 11.53 -19.64
N GLU A 184 -5.04 11.86 -19.11
CA GLU A 184 -5.61 11.17 -17.95
C GLU A 184 -5.75 9.67 -18.21
N LYS A 185 -6.27 9.28 -19.39
CA LYS A 185 -6.37 7.87 -19.77
C LYS A 185 -5.02 7.17 -19.76
N VAL A 186 -3.99 7.77 -20.37
CA VAL A 186 -2.63 7.20 -20.37
C VAL A 186 -2.06 7.06 -18.96
N LEU A 187 -2.30 8.04 -18.08
CA LEU A 187 -1.87 7.94 -16.68
C LEU A 187 -2.58 6.82 -15.93
N ILE A 188 -3.88 6.62 -16.18
CA ILE A 188 -4.65 5.51 -15.60
C ILE A 188 -4.12 4.18 -16.12
N ASP A 189 -3.83 4.05 -17.41
CA ASP A 189 -3.28 2.83 -18.00
C ASP A 189 -1.91 2.48 -17.39
N ILE A 190 -1.01 3.47 -17.24
CA ILE A 190 0.29 3.30 -16.57
C ILE A 190 0.09 2.87 -15.11
N ALA A 191 -0.81 3.53 -14.39
CA ALA A 191 -1.10 3.20 -13.00
C ALA A 191 -1.72 1.80 -12.87
N TYR A 192 -2.58 1.39 -13.80
CA TYR A 192 -3.16 0.05 -13.83
C TYR A 192 -2.09 -1.03 -14.06
N GLU A 193 -1.17 -0.82 -14.99
CA GLU A 193 -0.02 -1.70 -15.16
C GLU A 193 0.87 -1.74 -13.90
N ALA A 194 1.16 -0.59 -13.29
CA ALA A 194 1.92 -0.51 -12.03
C ALA A 194 1.23 -1.21 -10.86
N SER A 195 -0.12 -1.24 -10.86
CA SER A 195 -0.93 -1.99 -9.90
C SER A 195 -0.96 -3.50 -10.15
N ARG A 196 -0.17 -3.99 -11.12
CA ARG A 196 -0.18 -5.37 -11.64
C ARG A 196 -1.56 -5.78 -12.17
N LYS A 197 -2.21 -4.86 -12.89
CA LYS A 197 -3.53 -5.07 -13.51
C LYS A 197 -4.62 -5.38 -12.50
N ASN A 198 -4.63 -4.68 -11.37
CA ASN A 198 -5.64 -4.87 -10.35
C ASN A 198 -6.98 -4.27 -10.81
N GLU A 199 -8.00 -5.12 -10.99
CA GLU A 199 -9.32 -4.70 -11.47
C GLU A 199 -10.07 -3.77 -10.51
N SER A 200 -9.96 -3.99 -9.20
CA SER A 200 -10.64 -3.13 -8.23
C SER A 200 -10.03 -1.72 -8.20
N PHE A 201 -8.72 -1.61 -8.39
CA PHE A 201 -8.03 -0.35 -8.60
C PHE A 201 -8.54 0.36 -9.85
N HIS A 202 -8.57 -0.34 -10.99
CA HIS A 202 -9.01 0.24 -12.26
C HIS A 202 -10.44 0.79 -12.15
N LYS A 203 -11.38 -0.04 -11.67
CA LYS A 203 -12.77 0.35 -11.43
C LYS A 203 -12.87 1.57 -10.51
N TRP A 204 -12.06 1.63 -9.45
CA TRP A 204 -12.07 2.75 -8.51
C TRP A 204 -11.63 4.07 -9.18
N VAL A 205 -10.55 4.03 -9.96
CA VAL A 205 -9.97 5.21 -10.62
C VAL A 205 -10.83 5.70 -11.79
N GLU A 206 -11.51 4.79 -12.50
CA GLU A 206 -12.50 5.18 -13.52
C GLU A 206 -13.68 5.97 -12.93
N LEU A 207 -14.14 5.56 -11.74
CA LEU A 207 -15.19 6.25 -10.99
C LEU A 207 -14.72 7.59 -10.39
N HIS A 208 -13.44 7.71 -10.07
CA HIS A 208 -12.87 8.89 -9.42
C HIS A 208 -11.71 9.44 -10.28
N PRO A 209 -12.01 10.25 -11.31
CA PRO A 209 -11.03 10.63 -12.30
C PRO A 209 -9.98 11.64 -11.74
N PRO A 210 -8.69 11.25 -11.69
CA PRO A 210 -7.66 11.95 -10.92
C PRO A 210 -7.29 13.32 -11.48
N MET A 211 -7.41 13.54 -12.80
CA MET A 211 -7.14 14.84 -13.40
C MET A 211 -8.38 15.70 -13.51
N ARG A 212 -9.55 15.13 -13.80
CA ARG A 212 -10.80 15.91 -13.92
C ARG A 212 -11.23 16.49 -12.58
N GLU A 213 -11.18 15.68 -11.53
CA GLU A 213 -11.63 16.07 -10.18
C GLU A 213 -10.55 15.75 -9.13
N PRO A 214 -9.40 16.46 -9.14
CA PRO A 214 -8.24 16.12 -8.31
C PRO A 214 -8.53 16.07 -6.80
N SER A 215 -9.31 17.04 -6.31
CA SER A 215 -9.66 17.11 -4.89
C SER A 215 -10.56 15.96 -4.46
N ASP A 216 -11.57 15.65 -5.28
CA ASP A 216 -12.54 14.61 -4.96
C ASP A 216 -11.90 13.22 -5.07
N PHE A 217 -11.07 12.99 -6.09
CA PHE A 217 -10.24 11.79 -6.19
C PHE A 217 -9.38 11.57 -4.95
N VAL A 218 -8.60 12.58 -4.54
CA VAL A 218 -7.72 12.46 -3.37
C VAL A 218 -8.54 12.22 -2.10
N ASN A 219 -9.60 12.98 -1.86
CA ASN A 219 -10.39 12.86 -0.64
C ASN A 219 -11.15 11.53 -0.56
N ALA A 220 -11.85 11.13 -1.63
CA ALA A 220 -12.61 9.88 -1.66
C ALA A 220 -11.67 8.68 -1.53
N THR A 221 -10.54 8.69 -2.23
CA THR A 221 -9.58 7.59 -2.15
C THR A 221 -8.90 7.54 -0.79
N HIS A 222 -8.59 8.68 -0.18
CA HIS A 222 -8.00 8.72 1.16
C HIS A 222 -8.95 8.13 2.21
N GLU A 223 -10.25 8.44 2.12
CA GLU A 223 -11.27 7.86 3.00
C GLU A 223 -11.39 6.35 2.78
N LYS A 224 -11.36 5.89 1.52
CA LYS A 224 -11.37 4.46 1.22
C LYS A 224 -10.18 3.73 1.85
N ILE A 225 -8.98 4.29 1.73
CA ILE A 225 -7.76 3.73 2.36
C ILE A 225 -7.88 3.75 3.89
N LYS A 226 -8.42 4.84 4.46
CA LYS A 226 -8.63 4.95 5.91
C LYS A 226 -9.48 3.79 6.42
N GLN A 227 -10.61 3.54 5.76
CA GLN A 227 -11.51 2.44 6.09
C GLN A 227 -10.82 1.07 5.99
N GLN A 228 -9.93 0.87 5.03
CA GLN A 228 -9.15 -0.37 4.95
C GLN A 228 -8.15 -0.50 6.09
N LEU A 229 -7.45 0.59 6.44
CA LEU A 229 -6.51 0.59 7.55
C LEU A 229 -7.21 0.35 8.88
N GLU A 230 -8.36 0.98 9.14
CA GLU A 230 -9.20 0.73 10.32
C GLU A 230 -9.51 -0.76 10.46
N GLN A 231 -9.81 -1.43 9.36
CA GLN A 231 -10.05 -2.86 9.36
C GLN A 231 -8.79 -3.67 9.68
N ILE A 232 -7.63 -3.32 9.11
CA ILE A 232 -6.36 -4.02 9.37
C ILE A 232 -5.96 -3.88 10.85
N VAL A 233 -6.02 -2.65 11.38
CA VAL A 233 -5.65 -2.37 12.79
C VAL A 233 -6.71 -2.81 13.80
N ASN A 234 -7.90 -3.16 13.32
CA ASN A 234 -9.08 -3.44 14.13
C ASN A 234 -9.53 -2.25 15.01
N GLU A 235 -9.52 -1.05 14.42
CA GLU A 235 -10.02 0.16 15.06
C GLU A 235 -11.48 0.41 14.66
N THR A 236 -12.28 0.84 15.64
CA THR A 236 -13.70 1.12 15.48
C THR A 236 -14.03 2.59 15.74
N ASP A 237 -13.10 3.38 16.30
CA ASP A 237 -13.28 4.82 16.47
C ASP A 237 -13.22 5.54 15.12
N PRO A 238 -14.35 6.09 14.61
CA PRO A 238 -14.36 6.82 13.34
C PRO A 238 -13.54 8.12 13.40
N LYS A 239 -13.24 8.65 14.59
CA LYS A 239 -12.44 9.87 14.78
C LYS A 239 -10.94 9.61 14.75
N GLU A 240 -10.53 8.36 14.65
CA GLU A 240 -9.12 8.03 14.64
C GLU A 240 -8.40 8.69 13.46
N LYS A 241 -7.21 9.24 13.74
CA LYS A 241 -6.44 9.96 12.72
C LYS A 241 -5.74 8.96 11.82
N PHE A 242 -5.75 9.23 10.51
CA PHE A 242 -5.08 8.39 9.50
C PHE A 242 -3.62 8.06 9.85
N TYR A 243 -2.87 9.07 10.31
CA TYR A 243 -1.49 8.90 10.77
C TYR A 243 -1.34 7.85 11.88
N ASN A 244 -2.25 7.85 12.86
CA ASN A 244 -2.21 6.91 13.97
C ASN A 244 -2.53 5.48 13.50
N LEU A 245 -3.43 5.33 12.53
CA LEU A 245 -3.72 4.03 11.91
C LEU A 245 -2.47 3.47 11.21
N ILE A 246 -1.74 4.30 10.43
CA ILE A 246 -0.47 3.89 9.80
C ILE A 246 0.52 3.44 10.87
N LYS A 247 0.73 4.27 11.91
CA LYS A 247 1.69 3.99 12.97
C LYS A 247 1.38 2.67 13.67
N ARG A 248 0.13 2.42 14.05
CA ARG A 248 -0.26 1.15 14.68
C ARG A 248 -0.09 -0.04 13.74
N ALA A 249 -0.46 0.11 12.47
CA ALA A 249 -0.26 -0.94 11.48
C ALA A 249 1.23 -1.29 11.32
N GLN A 250 2.12 -0.30 11.43
CA GLN A 250 3.56 -0.49 11.39
C GLN A 250 4.11 -1.10 12.68
N ASP A 251 3.81 -0.50 13.84
CA ASP A 251 4.32 -0.93 15.15
C ASP A 251 3.95 -2.38 15.47
N ASN A 252 2.79 -2.84 14.96
CA ASN A 252 2.29 -4.20 15.15
C ASN A 252 2.53 -5.11 13.92
N ASN A 253 3.26 -4.65 12.89
CA ASN A 253 3.55 -5.39 11.66
C ASN A 253 2.30 -6.01 10.99
N LEU A 254 1.20 -5.27 10.89
CA LEU A 254 -0.10 -5.80 10.46
C LEU A 254 -0.28 -5.90 8.94
N ILE A 255 0.67 -5.40 8.15
CA ILE A 255 0.68 -5.57 6.69
C ILE A 255 1.86 -6.46 6.35
N TYR A 256 1.59 -7.55 5.63
CA TYR A 256 2.62 -8.47 5.18
C TYR A 256 3.45 -7.81 4.07
N ILE A 257 4.77 -7.82 4.28
CA ILE A 257 5.76 -7.30 3.33
C ILE A 257 6.72 -8.45 3.04
N GLU A 258 6.86 -8.81 1.77
CA GLU A 258 7.77 -9.88 1.38
C GLU A 258 9.24 -9.49 1.67
N PRO A 259 10.09 -10.48 1.99
CA PRO A 259 11.52 -10.23 2.09
C PRO A 259 12.07 -9.64 0.78
N ASN A 260 12.78 -8.51 0.87
CA ASN A 260 13.32 -7.74 -0.27
C ASN A 260 12.28 -7.06 -1.16
N ASP A 261 11.06 -6.87 -0.68
CA ASP A 261 10.07 -6.06 -1.39
C ASP A 261 10.54 -4.60 -1.52
N PRO A 262 10.68 -4.05 -2.73
CA PRO A 262 11.10 -2.65 -2.92
C PRO A 262 10.01 -1.65 -2.50
N ILE A 263 8.76 -2.10 -2.35
CA ILE A 263 7.62 -1.22 -2.06
C ILE A 263 7.58 -0.90 -0.57
N LYS A 264 7.93 0.35 -0.24
CA LYS A 264 7.86 0.87 1.12
C LYS A 264 6.43 1.31 1.48
N VAL A 265 5.54 0.33 1.72
CA VAL A 265 4.09 0.56 1.94
C VAL A 265 3.81 1.70 2.93
N TYR A 266 4.38 1.65 4.14
CA TYR A 266 4.14 2.67 5.17
C TYR A 266 4.64 4.07 4.76
N SER A 267 5.80 4.15 4.09
CA SER A 267 6.32 5.42 3.57
C SER A 267 5.38 6.01 2.52
N ILE A 268 4.82 5.18 1.65
CA ILE A 268 3.87 5.62 0.63
C ILE A 268 2.57 6.11 1.30
N LEU A 269 2.06 5.40 2.32
CA LEU A 269 0.89 5.83 3.08
C LEU A 269 1.08 7.21 3.74
N HIS A 270 2.26 7.49 4.29
CA HIS A 270 2.59 8.83 4.80
C HIS A 270 2.58 9.89 3.70
N THR A 271 3.17 9.61 2.53
CA THR A 271 3.12 10.51 1.37
C THR A 271 1.69 10.81 0.94
N LEU A 272 0.81 9.80 0.88
CA LEU A 272 -0.61 10.00 0.55
C LEU A 272 -1.31 10.90 1.57
N ASN A 273 -1.06 10.69 2.87
CA ASN A 273 -1.58 11.53 3.94
C ASN A 273 -1.13 12.99 3.82
N ASP A 274 0.16 13.21 3.54
CA ASP A 274 0.71 14.55 3.38
C ASP A 274 0.10 15.28 2.18
N ILE A 275 -0.08 14.58 1.05
CA ILE A 275 -0.78 15.12 -0.11
C ILE A 275 -2.22 15.47 0.26
N ARG A 276 -2.98 14.56 0.89
CA ARG A 276 -4.37 14.84 1.28
C ARG A 276 -4.47 16.03 2.23
N ASN A 277 -3.55 16.16 3.19
CA ASN A 277 -3.54 17.29 4.11
C ASN A 277 -3.29 18.63 3.39
N ARG A 278 -2.51 18.64 2.30
CA ARG A 278 -2.36 19.83 1.44
C ARG A 278 -3.64 20.20 0.71
N PHE A 279 -4.46 19.22 0.32
CA PHE A 279 -5.78 19.48 -0.27
C PHE A 279 -6.78 20.00 0.78
N ALA A 280 -6.74 19.48 2.01
CA ALA A 280 -7.64 19.90 3.10
C ALA A 280 -7.27 21.26 3.71
N HIS A 281 -5.97 21.56 3.82
CA HIS A 281 -5.43 22.76 4.43
C HIS A 281 -4.44 23.45 3.48
N PRO A 282 -4.92 24.09 2.40
CA PRO A 282 -4.05 24.75 1.44
C PRO A 282 -3.34 25.94 2.10
N GLN A 283 -2.01 25.92 2.11
CA GLN A 283 -1.21 27.07 2.54
C GLN A 283 -1.22 28.11 1.42
N GLY A 284 -2.27 28.92 1.35
CA GLY A 284 -2.46 29.96 0.33
C GLY A 284 -3.29 29.52 -0.88
N LYS A 285 -3.15 30.23 -2.01
CA LYS A 285 -3.87 29.91 -3.25
C LYS A 285 -3.27 28.66 -3.90
N PHE A 286 -3.94 27.53 -3.74
CA PHE A 286 -3.54 26.27 -4.35
C PHE A 286 -3.64 26.37 -5.88
N HIS A 287 -2.49 26.47 -6.55
CA HIS A 287 -2.43 26.69 -8.00
C HIS A 287 -3.02 25.49 -8.75
N PRO A 288 -3.81 25.67 -9.83
CA PRO A 288 -4.43 24.56 -10.56
C PRO A 288 -3.44 23.48 -11.03
N PHE A 289 -2.24 23.88 -11.46
CA PHE A 289 -1.18 22.95 -11.83
C PHE A 289 -0.66 22.14 -10.64
N GLU A 290 -0.54 22.74 -9.46
CA GLU A 290 -0.10 22.04 -8.25
C GLU A 290 -1.12 20.96 -7.84
N LYS A 291 -2.43 21.26 -7.94
CA LYS A 291 -3.51 20.27 -7.73
C LYS A 291 -3.33 19.06 -8.64
N LEU A 292 -3.06 19.31 -9.93
CA LEU A 292 -2.87 18.26 -10.93
C LEU A 292 -1.63 17.41 -10.59
N THR A 293 -0.47 18.03 -10.39
CA THR A 293 0.77 17.30 -10.07
C THR A 293 0.61 16.43 -8.83
N ARG A 294 0.00 16.96 -7.76
CA ARG A 294 -0.21 16.19 -6.53
C ARG A 294 -1.18 15.04 -6.72
N SER A 295 -2.23 15.22 -7.52
CA SER A 295 -3.15 14.14 -7.85
C SER A 295 -2.49 13.03 -8.67
N ILE A 296 -1.61 13.38 -9.61
CA ILE A 296 -0.82 12.41 -10.38
C ILE A 296 0.12 11.63 -9.44
N ILE A 297 0.84 12.32 -8.55
CA ILE A 297 1.70 11.66 -7.56
C ILE A 297 0.87 10.73 -6.65
N TYR A 298 -0.33 11.17 -6.24
CA TYR A 298 -1.25 10.38 -5.45
C TYR A 298 -1.68 9.11 -6.19
N LEU A 299 -2.09 9.22 -7.47
CA LEU A 299 -2.46 8.09 -8.32
C LEU A 299 -1.32 7.07 -8.45
N MET A 300 -0.11 7.54 -8.77
CA MET A 300 1.04 6.65 -8.96
C MET A 300 1.43 5.97 -7.65
N SER A 301 1.48 6.71 -6.56
CA SER A 301 1.74 6.18 -5.21
C SER A 301 0.68 5.15 -4.81
N LEU A 302 -0.60 5.45 -5.05
CA LEU A 302 -1.72 4.58 -4.77
C LEU A 302 -1.62 3.25 -5.53
N SER A 303 -1.28 3.31 -6.83
CA SER A 303 -1.19 2.12 -7.68
C SER A 303 -0.21 1.07 -7.14
N LEU A 304 0.88 1.52 -6.52
CA LEU A 304 1.92 0.64 -5.97
C LEU A 304 1.46 -0.10 -4.70
N ILE A 305 0.54 0.48 -3.93
CA ILE A 305 0.15 -0.10 -2.63
C ILE A 305 -1.28 -0.63 -2.60
N TRP A 306 -2.10 -0.37 -3.64
CA TRP A 306 -3.52 -0.71 -3.66
C TRP A 306 -3.77 -2.18 -3.30
N SER A 307 -3.10 -3.09 -4.01
CA SER A 307 -3.23 -4.53 -3.77
C SER A 307 -2.77 -4.95 -2.36
N ARG A 308 -1.89 -4.20 -1.70
CA ARG A 308 -1.38 -4.52 -0.36
C ARG A 308 -2.32 -4.15 0.76
N ILE A 309 -3.15 -3.12 0.56
CA ILE A 309 -4.00 -2.55 1.61
C ILE A 309 -5.47 -2.94 1.45
N MET A 310 -5.92 -3.29 0.23
CA MET A 310 -7.34 -3.53 -0.03
C MET A 310 -7.75 -4.92 0.42
N ILE A 311 -8.67 -4.96 1.38
CA ILE A 311 -9.45 -6.14 1.75
C ILE A 311 -10.72 -6.09 0.91
N GLU A 312 -10.64 -6.63 -0.31
CA GLU A 312 -11.78 -6.62 -1.24
C GLU A 312 -12.97 -7.43 -0.69
N ASP A 313 -14.19 -6.94 -0.92
CA ASP A 313 -15.39 -7.78 -0.87
C ASP A 313 -15.37 -8.68 -2.10
N SER A 314 -15.09 -9.97 -1.93
CA SER A 314 -15.24 -10.99 -2.97
C SER A 314 -16.71 -11.29 -3.29
N GLY A 315 -17.56 -10.28 -3.30
CA GLY A 315 -19.01 -10.43 -3.34
C GLY A 315 -19.70 -9.19 -3.87
N HIS A 316 -19.48 -8.87 -5.13
CA HIS A 316 -20.46 -8.29 -6.06
C HIS A 316 -19.83 -8.30 -7.47
N GLU A 317 -19.82 -9.49 -8.08
CA GLU A 317 -19.95 -9.63 -9.53
C GLU A 317 -21.41 -9.88 -9.87
#